data_AF-A0AAW1N8F2-F1
#
_entry.id   AF-A0AAW1N8F2-F1
#
_cell.length_a   1.000
_cell.length_b   1.000
_cell.length_c   1.000
_cell.angle_alpha   90.00
_cell.angle_beta   90.00
_cell.angle_gamma   90.00
#
_symmetry.space_group_name_H-M   'P 1'
#
loop_
_entity.id
_entity.type
_entity.pdbx_description
1 polymer ?
#
loop_
_entity_poly.entity_id
_entity_poly.type
_entity_poly.pdbx_seq_one_letter_code
_entity_poly.pdbx_strand_id
1 'polypeptide(L)'
;MDGRENLRINAFLVIIDNLIDQLQVRREAYKQFHDKFAFLTDTVSISSRSFADSKKSAEELIASYPEDIEADFIQEFIHFREHVDVNEEKDLILRQISFRNLSIFVNMST
;
A
#
# COMPACT_ATOMS: atom_id res chain seq x y z
N MET A 1 20.94 40.79 24.61
CA MET A 1 19.90 40.04 23.86
C MET A 1 18.55 40.47 24.38
N ASP A 2 17.62 40.81 23.48
CA ASP A 2 16.24 41.13 23.84
C ASP A 2 15.50 39.86 24.30
N GLY A 3 14.56 39.97 25.24
CA GLY A 3 13.77 38.85 25.74
C GLY A 3 13.01 38.11 24.63
N ARG A 4 12.57 38.85 23.59
CA ARG A 4 11.95 38.26 22.39
C ARG A 4 12.93 37.35 21.63
N GLU A 5 14.17 37.79 21.47
CA GLU A 5 15.20 37.01 20.77
C GLU A 5 15.58 35.77 21.56
N ASN A 6 15.70 35.90 22.89
CA ASN A 6 15.96 34.78 23.78
C ASN A 6 14.85 33.71 23.72
N LEU A 7 13.57 34.12 23.77
CA LEU A 7 12.44 33.19 23.62
C LEU A 7 12.41 32.52 22.24
N ARG A 8 12.71 33.28 21.19
CA ARG A 8 12.76 32.74 19.82
C ARG A 8 13.82 31.66 19.69
N ILE A 9 15.05 31.94 20.14
CA ILE A 9 16.20 31.06 19.93
C ILE A 9 16.14 29.86 20.88
N ASN A 10 15.97 30.10 22.18
CA ASN A 10 16.19 29.06 23.19
C ASN A 10 14.93 28.24 23.50
N ALA A 11 13.76 28.66 23.02
CA ALA A 11 12.52 27.90 23.20
C ALA A 11 11.86 27.59 21.87
N PHE A 12 11.47 28.60 21.08
CA PHE A 12 10.68 28.35 19.86
C PHE A 12 11.44 27.50 18.84
N LEU A 13 12.67 27.87 18.47
CA LEU A 13 13.46 27.09 17.51
C LEU A 13 13.77 25.68 18.04
N VAL A 14 14.15 25.56 19.31
CA VAL A 14 14.39 24.25 19.96
C VAL A 14 13.16 23.34 19.89
N ILE A 15 11.95 23.89 20.08
CA ILE A 15 10.69 23.13 19.95
C ILE A 15 10.47 22.68 18.50
N ILE A 16 10.71 23.56 17.53
CA ILE A 16 10.57 23.23 16.10
C ILE A 16 11.57 22.15 15.69
N ASP A 17 12.83 22.26 16.11
CA ASP A 17 13.88 21.28 15.81
C ASP A 17 13.50 19.90 16.36
N ASN A 18 13.05 19.85 17.62
CA ASN A 18 12.58 18.60 18.22
C ASN A 18 11.36 18.03 17.46
N LEU A 19 10.41 18.88 17.06
CA LEU A 19 9.27 18.44 16.26
C LEU A 19 9.72 17.83 14.92
N ILE A 20 10.68 18.44 14.24
CA ILE A 20 11.25 17.92 12.99
C ILE A 20 11.87 16.55 13.22
N ASP A 21 12.69 16.40 14.27
CA ASP A 21 13.33 15.13 14.60
C ASP A 21 12.30 14.03 14.87
N GLN A 22 11.27 14.32 15.67
CA GLN A 22 10.22 13.33 15.96
C GLN A 22 9.40 12.96 14.72
N LEU A 23 9.12 13.93 13.84
CA LEU A 23 8.43 13.66 12.58
C LEU A 23 9.29 12.80 11.65
N GLN A 24 10.60 13.03 11.62
CA GLN A 24 11.51 12.23 10.82
C GLN A 24 11.59 10.78 11.33
N VAL A 25 11.73 10.59 12.65
CA VAL A 25 11.70 9.25 13.27
C VAL A 25 10.41 8.51 12.93
N ARG A 26 9.26 9.19 13.03
CA ARG A 26 7.96 8.59 12.68
C ARG A 26 7.87 8.24 11.20
N ARG A 27 8.34 9.13 10.31
CA ARG A 27 8.36 8.88 8.87
C ARG A 27 9.20 7.65 8.55
N GLU A 28 10.36 7.49 9.17
CA GLU A 28 11.23 6.33 8.97
C GLU A 28 10.57 5.04 9.46
N ALA A 29 9.92 5.06 10.62
CA ALA A 29 9.16 3.91 11.12
C ALA A 29 8.02 3.51 10.17
N TYR A 30 7.24 4.48 9.67
CA TYR A 30 6.20 4.21 8.68
C TYR A 30 6.75 3.72 7.36
N LYS A 31 7.89 4.24 6.91
CA LYS A 31 8.57 3.75 5.72
C LYS A 31 8.98 2.29 5.88
N GLN A 32 9.60 1.93 7.01
CA GLN A 32 9.98 0.53 7.28
C GLN A 32 8.76 -0.41 7.31
N PHE A 33 7.65 0.03 7.92
CA PHE A 33 6.40 -0.72 7.91
C PHE A 33 5.86 -0.88 6.48
N HIS A 34 5.80 0.20 5.73
CA HIS A 34 5.37 0.19 4.34
C HIS A 34 6.24 -0.73 3.49
N ASP A 35 7.57 -0.61 3.56
CA ASP A 35 8.49 -1.42 2.76
C ASP A 35 8.35 -2.93 3.05
N LYS A 36 7.99 -3.29 4.29
CA LYS A 36 7.73 -4.69 4.67
C LYS A 36 6.36 -5.21 4.21
N PHE A 37 5.30 -4.40 4.27
CA PHE A 37 3.93 -4.91 4.15
C PHE A 37 3.14 -4.39 2.94
N ALA A 38 3.63 -3.35 2.23
CA ALA A 38 2.90 -2.74 1.12
C ALA A 38 2.57 -3.72 -0.01
N PHE A 39 3.38 -4.77 -0.16
CA PHE A 39 3.15 -5.82 -1.16
C PHE A 39 1.85 -6.63 -0.93
N LEU A 40 1.29 -6.59 0.28
CA LEU A 40 0.02 -7.24 0.62
C LEU A 40 -1.21 -6.41 0.25
N THR A 41 -1.08 -5.08 0.22
CA THR A 41 -2.23 -4.16 0.17
C THR A 41 -2.39 -3.43 -1.15
N ASP A 42 -1.34 -3.29 -1.94
CA ASP A 42 -1.39 -2.53 -3.17
C ASP A 42 -1.89 -3.42 -4.32
N THR A 43 -3.23 -3.55 -4.46
CA THR A 43 -3.88 -4.46 -5.42
C THR A 43 -3.55 -4.13 -6.88
N VAL A 44 -3.37 -2.85 -7.20
CA VAL A 44 -2.90 -2.37 -8.51
C VAL A 44 -1.42 -2.75 -8.74
N SER A 45 -0.63 -2.87 -7.67
CA SER A 45 0.74 -3.40 -7.73
C SER A 45 0.78 -4.93 -7.76
N ILE A 46 -0.17 -5.63 -7.14
CA ILE A 46 -0.16 -7.09 -7.05
C ILE A 46 -0.22 -7.73 -8.45
N SER A 47 -1.10 -7.25 -9.34
CA SER A 47 -1.19 -7.73 -10.73
C SER A 47 -0.01 -7.28 -11.60
N SER A 48 0.53 -6.07 -11.39
CA SER A 48 1.63 -5.51 -12.19
C SER A 48 3.05 -5.89 -11.74
N ARG A 49 3.24 -6.36 -10.51
CA ARG A 49 4.54 -6.75 -9.93
C ARG A 49 5.02 -8.07 -10.56
N SER A 50 6.32 -8.24 -10.77
CA SER A 50 6.82 -9.54 -11.27
C SER A 50 6.55 -10.66 -10.26
N PHE A 51 6.38 -11.90 -10.75
CA PHE A 51 6.32 -13.08 -9.90
C PHE A 51 7.56 -13.17 -9.00
N ALA A 52 8.74 -12.88 -9.55
CA ALA A 52 10.00 -12.92 -8.80
C ALA A 52 10.02 -11.92 -7.63
N ASP A 53 9.52 -10.70 -7.86
CA ASP A 53 9.47 -9.66 -6.82
C ASP A 53 8.45 -9.99 -5.73
N SER A 54 7.32 -10.59 -6.12
CA SER A 54 6.27 -11.05 -5.20
C SER A 54 6.79 -12.16 -4.29
N LYS A 55 7.45 -13.15 -4.88
CA LYS A 55 8.10 -14.25 -4.16
C LYS A 55 9.15 -13.72 -3.19
N LYS A 56 10.04 -12.84 -3.65
CA LYS A 56 11.08 -12.24 -2.81
C LYS A 56 10.50 -11.49 -1.60
N SER A 57 9.44 -10.71 -1.80
CA SER A 57 8.78 -9.97 -0.71
C SER A 57 8.16 -10.92 0.33
N ALA A 58 7.56 -12.02 -0.14
CA ALA A 58 7.01 -13.06 0.74
C ALA A 58 8.12 -13.80 1.53
N GLU A 59 9.24 -14.12 0.88
CA GLU A 59 10.42 -14.72 1.54
C GLU A 59 11.00 -13.79 2.62
N GLU A 60 11.14 -12.49 2.32
CA GLU A 60 11.61 -11.49 3.28
C GLU A 60 10.66 -11.34 4.47
N LEU A 61 9.35 -11.47 4.23
CA LEU A 61 8.34 -11.44 5.30
C LEU A 61 8.44 -12.68 6.20
N ILE A 62 8.53 -13.88 5.63
CA ILE A 62 8.72 -15.13 6.40
C ILE A 62 10.01 -15.05 7.23
N ALA A 63 11.10 -14.58 6.64
CA ALA A 63 12.38 -14.42 7.34
C ALA A 63 12.29 -13.44 8.52
N SER A 64 11.38 -12.45 8.44
CA SER A 64 11.15 -11.48 9.51
C SER A 64 10.30 -12.04 10.66
N TYR A 65 9.47 -13.05 10.37
CA TYR A 65 8.50 -13.63 11.32
C TYR A 65 8.44 -15.18 11.18
N PRO A 66 9.55 -15.90 11.41
CA PRO A 66 9.64 -17.33 11.11
C PRO A 66 8.78 -18.22 12.00
N GLU A 67 8.39 -17.73 13.18
CA GLU A 67 7.52 -18.45 14.13
C GLU A 67 6.03 -18.15 13.88
N ASP A 68 5.71 -17.06 13.18
CA ASP A 68 4.33 -16.62 12.94
C ASP A 68 3.84 -16.93 11.53
N ILE A 69 4.76 -17.12 10.57
CA ILE A 69 4.44 -17.27 9.14
C ILE A 69 5.08 -18.54 8.60
N GLU A 70 4.23 -19.43 8.11
CA GLU A 70 4.63 -20.71 7.53
C GLU A 70 5.22 -20.53 6.11
N ALA A 71 6.03 -21.50 5.68
CA ALA A 71 6.67 -21.47 4.36
C ALA A 71 5.65 -21.55 3.20
N ASP A 72 4.50 -22.17 3.43
CA ASP A 72 3.43 -22.33 2.44
C ASP A 72 2.77 -20.99 2.07
N PHE A 73 2.97 -19.94 2.88
CA PHE A 73 2.50 -18.58 2.63
C PHE A 73 2.88 -18.06 1.24
N ILE A 74 4.06 -18.42 0.71
CA ILE A 74 4.49 -17.98 -0.64
C ILE A 74 3.50 -18.47 -1.69
N GLN A 75 3.08 -19.73 -1.60
CA GLN A 75 2.16 -20.33 -2.56
C GLN A 75 0.74 -19.79 -2.39
N GLU A 76 0.29 -19.62 -1.15
CA GLU A 76 -1.00 -19.00 -0.83
C GLU A 76 -1.08 -17.57 -1.39
N PHE A 77 -0.01 -16.80 -1.24
CA PHE A 77 0.06 -15.43 -1.75
C PHE A 77 0.02 -15.38 -3.29
N ILE A 78 0.68 -16.31 -3.97
CA ILE A 78 0.61 -16.44 -5.43
C ILE A 78 -0.82 -16.74 -5.88
N HIS A 79 -1.48 -17.72 -5.26
CA HIS A 79 -2.86 -18.05 -5.59
C HIS A 79 -3.82 -16.88 -5.32
N PHE A 80 -3.62 -16.16 -4.20
CA PHE A 80 -4.40 -14.98 -3.87
C PHE A 80 -4.25 -13.90 -4.96
N ARG A 81 -3.02 -13.63 -5.39
CA ARG A 81 -2.74 -12.69 -6.48
C ARG A 81 -3.48 -13.06 -7.76
N GLU A 82 -3.38 -14.31 -8.20
CA GLU A 82 -4.05 -14.78 -9.42
C GLU A 82 -5.58 -14.65 -9.29
N HIS A 83 -6.11 -14.93 -8.09
CA HIS A 83 -7.53 -14.79 -7.82
C HIS A 83 -8.02 -13.33 -7.90
N VAL A 84 -7.24 -12.38 -7.39
CA VAL A 84 -7.55 -10.95 -7.46
C VAL A 84 -7.58 -10.47 -8.91
N ASP A 85 -6.59 -10.86 -9.73
CA ASP A 85 -6.51 -10.49 -11.14
C ASP A 85 -7.72 -10.99 -11.95
N VAL A 86 -8.13 -12.25 -11.73
CA VAL A 86 -9.31 -12.85 -12.36
C VAL A 86 -10.61 -12.14 -11.95
N ASN A 87 -10.71 -11.65 -10.71
CA ASN A 87 -11.91 -10.95 -10.25
C ASN A 87 -11.98 -9.51 -10.79
N GLU A 88 -10.85 -8.82 -10.92
CA GLU A 88 -10.83 -7.50 -11.58
C GLU A 88 -11.31 -7.61 -13.04
N GLU A 89 -10.87 -8.63 -13.78
CA GLU A 89 -11.34 -8.86 -15.15
C GLU A 89 -12.85 -9.15 -15.21
N LYS A 90 -13.37 -9.99 -14.30
CA LYS A 90 -14.81 -10.28 -14.21
C LYS A 90 -15.63 -9.02 -13.91
N ASP A 91 -15.17 -8.18 -13.00
CA ASP A 91 -15.86 -6.93 -12.64
C ASP A 91 -15.89 -5.94 -13.81
N LEU A 92 -14.79 -5.85 -14.58
CA LEU A 92 -14.73 -5.07 -15.81
C LEU A 92 -15.73 -5.59 -16.86
N ILE A 93 -15.79 -6.91 -17.06
CA ILE A 93 -16.73 -7.54 -18.00
C ILE A 93 -18.18 -7.28 -17.57
N LEU A 94 -18.51 -7.48 -16.28
CA LEU A 94 -19.86 -7.24 -15.75
C LEU A 94 -20.27 -5.77 -15.92
N ARG A 95 -19.34 -4.84 -15.68
CA ARG A 95 -19.56 -3.41 -15.89
C ARG A 95 -19.80 -3.08 -17.37
N GLN A 96 -19.03 -3.67 -18.28
CA GLN A 96 -19.20 -3.48 -19.72
C GLN A 96 -20.54 -4.04 -20.23
N ILE A 97 -20.97 -5.20 -19.74
CA ILE A 97 -22.28 -5.79 -20.05
C ILE A 97 -23.41 -4.88 -19.54
N SER A 98 -23.30 -4.39 -18.30
CA SER A 98 -24.28 -3.47 -17.71
C SER A 98 -24.45 -2.19 -18.53
N PHE A 99 -23.34 -1.54 -18.92
CA PHE A 99 -23.37 -0.35 -19.78
C PHE A 99 -23.99 -0.62 -21.15
N ARG A 100 -23.64 -1.74 -21.78
CA ARG A 100 -24.18 -2.11 -23.10
C ARG A 100 -25.70 -2.33 -23.04
N ASN A 101 -26.18 -2.99 -21.99
CA ASN A 101 -27.62 -3.18 -21.77
C ASN A 101 -28.34 -1.83 -21.59
N LEU A 102 -27.79 -0.91 -20.80
CA LEU A 102 -28.34 0.45 -20.63
C LEU A 102 -28.44 1.21 -21.96
N SER A 103 -27.41 1.16 -22.81
CA SER A 103 -27.44 1.79 -24.14
C SER A 103 -28.49 1.19 -25.08
N ILE A 104 -28.72 -0.13 -25.01
CA ILE A 104 -29.77 -0.79 -25.80
C ILE A 104 -31.16 -0.31 -25.36
N PHE A 105 -31.42 -0.19 -24.05
CA PHE A 105 -32.72 0.27 -23.54
C PHE A 105 -33.02 1.73 -23.92
N VAL A 106 -32.01 2.61 -23.93
CA VAL A 106 -32.18 4.01 -24.35
C VAL A 106 -32.53 4.10 -25.84
N ASN A 107 -31.92 3.29 -26.69
CA ASN A 107 -32.15 3.30 -28.14
C ASN A 107 -33.46 2.61 -28.57
N MET A 108 -34.12 1.83 -27.70
CA MET A 108 -35.44 1.23 -27.99
C MET A 108 -36.61 2.12 -27.56
N SER A 109 -36.35 3.27 -26.92
CA SER A 109 -37.39 4.17 -26.39
C SER A 109 -37.62 5.42 -27.26
N THR A 110 -37.03 5.45 -28.46
CA THR A 110 -37.16 6.52 -29.49
C THR A 110 -37.73 5.93 -30.77
#